data_AF-A0A971A3R7-F1
#
_entry.id   AF-A0A971A3R7-F1
#
_cell.length_a   1.000
_cell.length_b   1.000
_cell.length_c   1.000
_cell.angle_alpha   90.00
_cell.angle_beta   90.00
_cell.angle_gamma   90.00
#
_symmetry.space_group_name_H-M   'P 1'
#
loop_
_entity.id
_entity.type
_entity.pdbx_description
1 polymer ?
#
loop_
_entity_poly.entity_id
_entity_poly.type
_entity_poly.pdbx_seq_one_letter_code
_entity_poly.pdbx_strand_id
1 'polypeptide(L)'
;MDEASLEGALNELVKQFGESTDPNHKKLADLAKQAEANRKELQKSIDTLQELLDYLRVCIKYQAFDLEATRRENAYLRKLLEESNRDDK
;
A
#
# COMPACT_ATOMS: atom_id res chain seq x y z
N MET A 1 10.46 -28.05 10.67
CA MET A 1 9.88 -29.02 9.73
C MET A 1 10.32 -28.62 8.35
N ASP A 2 10.88 -29.56 7.61
CA ASP A 2 11.62 -29.31 6.37
C ASP A 2 10.63 -29.06 5.22
N GLU A 3 10.69 -27.89 4.60
CA GLU A 3 9.76 -27.46 3.54
C GLU A 3 9.76 -28.43 2.35
N ALA A 4 10.93 -29.03 2.06
CA ALA A 4 11.09 -30.08 1.06
C ALA A 4 10.32 -31.37 1.39
N SER A 5 10.19 -31.71 2.69
CA SER A 5 9.39 -32.86 3.13
C SER A 5 7.89 -32.58 3.00
N LEU A 6 7.47 -31.32 3.20
CA LEU A 6 6.08 -30.90 3.04
C LEU A 6 5.68 -30.96 1.56
N GLU A 7 6.55 -30.44 0.69
CA GLU A 7 6.33 -30.40 -0.76
C GLU A 7 6.29 -31.81 -1.39
N GLY A 8 7.13 -32.73 -0.89
CA GLY A 8 7.11 -34.14 -1.27
C GLY A 8 5.80 -34.85 -0.91
N ALA A 9 5.36 -34.70 0.34
CA ALA A 9 4.09 -35.29 0.81
C ALA A 9 2.87 -34.71 0.06
N LEU A 10 2.92 -33.42 -0.29
CA LEU A 10 1.85 -32.74 -1.03
C LEU A 10 1.77 -33.23 -2.48
N ASN A 11 2.91 -33.44 -3.14
CA ASN A 11 2.97 -34.03 -4.48
C ASN A 11 2.48 -35.48 -4.51
N GLU A 12 2.80 -36.28 -3.50
CA GLU A 12 2.36 -37.67 -3.40
C GLU A 12 0.84 -37.77 -3.18
N LEU A 13 0.29 -36.87 -2.37
CA LEU A 13 -1.16 -36.75 -2.15
C LEU A 13 -1.88 -36.32 -3.44
N VAL A 14 -1.37 -35.31 -4.15
CA VAL A 14 -1.92 -34.86 -5.45
C VAL A 14 -1.92 -35.99 -6.47
N LYS A 15 -0.89 -36.86 -6.46
CA LYS A 15 -0.79 -38.01 -7.36
C LYS A 15 -1.84 -39.08 -7.06
N GLN A 16 -2.12 -39.35 -5.79
CA GLN A 16 -3.16 -40.30 -5.36
C GLN A 16 -4.58 -39.79 -5.67
N PHE A 17 -4.84 -38.49 -5.58
CA PHE A 17 -6.11 -37.89 -6.02
C PHE A 17 -6.26 -37.78 -7.55
N GLY A 18 -5.15 -37.80 -8.29
CA GLY A 18 -5.14 -37.78 -9.75
C GLY A 18 -5.71 -39.04 -10.42
N GLU A 19 -5.73 -40.18 -9.72
CA GLU A 19 -6.26 -41.45 -10.24
C GLU A 19 -7.78 -41.58 -10.08
N SER A 20 -8.42 -40.71 -9.28
CA SER A 20 -9.87 -40.75 -8.99
C SER A 20 -10.65 -39.57 -9.56
N THR A 21 -10.18 -38.91 -10.62
CA THR A 21 -10.70 -37.61 -11.08
C THR A 21 -12.14 -37.64 -11.56
N ASP A 22 -13.06 -37.42 -10.63
CA ASP A 22 -14.40 -36.91 -10.87
C ASP A 22 -14.28 -35.53 -11.56
N PRO A 23 -14.99 -35.23 -12.67
CA PRO A 23 -15.01 -33.91 -13.32
C PRO A 23 -15.25 -32.73 -12.35
N ASN A 24 -15.82 -32.96 -11.18
CA ASN A 24 -15.93 -31.97 -10.10
C ASN A 24 -14.56 -31.52 -9.53
N HIS A 25 -13.57 -32.42 -9.42
CA HIS A 25 -12.24 -32.09 -8.91
C HIS A 25 -11.49 -31.11 -9.82
N LYS A 26 -11.65 -31.26 -11.14
CA LYS A 26 -11.03 -30.36 -12.12
C LYS A 26 -11.61 -28.94 -12.01
N LYS A 27 -12.93 -28.82 -11.85
CA LYS A 27 -13.61 -27.52 -11.63
C LYS A 27 -13.17 -26.84 -10.34
N LEU A 28 -13.02 -27.60 -9.25
CA LEU A 28 -12.51 -27.08 -7.98
C LEU A 28 -11.06 -26.61 -8.09
N ALA A 29 -10.21 -27.36 -8.80
CA ALA A 29 -8.83 -26.95 -9.06
C ALA A 29 -8.75 -25.66 -9.89
N ASP A 30 -9.61 -25.52 -10.90
CA ASP A 30 -9.67 -24.31 -11.73
C ASP A 30 -10.18 -23.10 -10.93
N LEU A 31 -11.19 -23.28 -10.07
CA LEU A 31 -11.68 -22.25 -9.15
C LEU A 31 -10.63 -21.84 -8.13
N ALA A 32 -9.88 -22.78 -7.57
CA ALA A 32 -8.80 -22.50 -6.63
C ALA A 32 -7.70 -21.66 -7.29
N LYS A 33 -7.30 -22.00 -8.52
CA LYS A 33 -6.34 -21.21 -9.31
C LYS A 33 -6.86 -19.80 -9.60
N GLN A 34 -8.14 -19.66 -9.94
CA GLN A 34 -8.75 -18.36 -10.19
C GLN A 34 -8.81 -17.50 -8.91
N ALA A 35 -9.18 -18.10 -7.78
CA ALA A 35 -9.19 -17.43 -6.48
C ALA A 35 -7.78 -16.98 -6.06
N GLU A 36 -6.76 -17.81 -6.31
CA GLU A 36 -5.36 -17.46 -6.04
C GLU A 36 -4.89 -16.29 -6.92
N ALA A 37 -5.20 -16.31 -8.22
CA ALA A 37 -4.90 -15.23 -9.13
C ALA A 37 -5.56 -13.91 -8.69
N ASN A 38 -6.85 -13.94 -8.38
CA ASN A 38 -7.59 -12.78 -7.90
C ASN A 38 -7.02 -12.25 -6.57
N ARG A 39 -6.66 -13.14 -5.64
CA ARG A 39 -6.02 -12.76 -4.38
C ARG A 39 -4.68 -12.06 -4.63
N LYS A 40 -3.88 -12.56 -5.58
CA LYS A 40 -2.60 -11.96 -5.95
C LYS A 40 -2.77 -10.58 -6.58
N GLU A 41 -3.77 -10.39 -7.42
CA GLU A 41 -4.09 -9.07 -7.99
C GLU A 41 -4.56 -8.10 -6.91
N LEU A 42 -5.46 -8.54 -6.03
CA LEU A 42 -5.93 -7.73 -4.92
C LEU A 42 -4.78 -7.32 -3.98
N GLN A 43 -3.87 -8.24 -3.66
CA GLN A 43 -2.71 -7.93 -2.84
C GLN A 43 -1.85 -6.85 -3.50
N LYS A 44 -1.56 -6.96 -4.80
CA LYS A 44 -0.84 -5.91 -5.53
C LYS A 44 -1.53 -4.56 -5.47
N SER A 45 -2.86 -4.53 -5.65
CA SER A 45 -3.62 -3.28 -5.55
C SER A 45 -3.56 -2.66 -4.15
N ILE A 46 -3.59 -3.48 -3.10
CA ILE A 46 -3.45 -3.01 -1.71
C ILE A 46 -2.04 -2.45 -1.50
N ASP A 47 -1.00 -3.14 -1.96
CA ASP A 47 0.39 -2.69 -1.82
C ASP A 47 0.60 -1.35 -2.54
N THR A 48 0.10 -1.21 -3.77
CA THR A 48 0.15 0.06 -4.51
C THR A 48 -0.61 1.18 -3.79
N LEU A 49 -1.78 0.88 -3.21
CA LEU A 49 -2.56 1.87 -2.48
C LEU A 49 -1.84 2.33 -1.20
N GLN A 50 -1.14 1.42 -0.52
CA GLN A 50 -0.30 1.76 0.63
C GLN A 50 0.85 2.69 0.23
N GLU A 51 1.57 2.39 -0.85
CA GLU A 51 2.64 3.24 -1.36
C GLU A 51 2.15 4.66 -1.71
N LEU A 52 0.99 4.76 -2.37
CA LEU A 52 0.37 6.04 -2.71
C LEU A 52 -0.07 6.83 -1.46
N LEU A 53 -0.61 6.15 -0.45
CA LEU A 53 -0.98 6.79 0.81
C LEU A 53 0.25 7.27 1.59
N ASP A 54 1.32 6.49 1.61
CA ASP A 54 2.58 6.89 2.24
C ASP A 54 3.21 8.09 1.52
N TYR A 55 3.19 8.10 0.20
CA TYR A 55 3.61 9.26 -0.60
C TYR A 55 2.77 10.49 -0.28
N LEU A 56 1.44 10.36 -0.31
CA LEU A 56 0.51 11.45 -0.01
C LEU A 56 0.74 12.00 1.41
N ARG A 57 0.99 11.12 2.38
CA ARG A 57 1.30 11.50 3.76
C ARG A 57 2.55 12.38 3.84
N VAL A 58 3.58 12.09 3.05
CA VAL A 58 4.78 12.91 2.97
C VAL A 58 4.48 14.26 2.33
N CYS A 59 3.73 14.28 1.21
CA CYS A 59 3.32 15.53 0.56
C CYS A 59 2.59 16.46 1.52
N ILE A 60 1.61 15.94 2.28
CA ILE A 60 0.84 16.74 3.24
C ILE A 60 1.75 17.33 4.32
N LYS A 61 2.73 16.57 4.82
CA LYS A 61 3.68 17.08 5.82
C LYS A 61 4.48 18.27 5.29
N TYR A 62 4.98 18.19 4.06
CA TYR A 62 5.72 19.30 3.44
C TYR A 62 4.83 20.49 3.15
N GLN A 63 3.62 20.27 2.61
CA GLN A 63 2.68 21.36 2.36
C GLN A 63 2.29 22.10 3.64
N ALA A 64 2.03 21.37 4.74
CA ALA A 64 1.73 21.99 6.03
C ALA A 64 2.93 22.76 6.59
N PHE A 65 4.14 22.23 6.42
CA PHE A 65 5.37 22.90 6.83
C PHE A 65 5.59 24.21 6.05
N ASP A 66 5.48 24.18 4.73
CA ASP A 66 5.66 25.35 3.86
C ASP A 66 4.60 26.42 4.15
N LEU A 67 3.35 26.00 4.38
CA LEU A 67 2.27 26.91 4.76
C LEU A 67 2.57 27.60 6.10
N GLU A 68 3.06 26.87 7.10
CA GLU A 68 3.42 27.45 8.39
C GLU A 68 4.62 28.40 8.28
N ALA A 69 5.62 28.06 7.45
CA ALA A 69 6.75 28.94 7.18
C ALA A 69 6.30 30.27 6.55
N THR A 70 5.45 30.21 5.51
CA THR A 70 4.92 31.42 4.86
C THR A 70 4.00 32.24 5.78
N ARG A 71 3.24 31.59 6.67
CA ARG A 71 2.43 32.31 7.69
C ARG A 71 3.30 33.07 8.68
N ARG A 72 4.38 32.46 9.18
CA ARG A 72 5.32 33.12 10.10
C ARG A 72 6.04 34.28 9.44
N GLU A 73 6.51 34.09 8.21
CA GLU A 73 7.15 35.15 7.45
C GLU A 73 6.19 36.33 7.21
N ASN A 74 4.95 36.06 6.81
CA ASN A 74 3.94 37.11 6.61
C ASN A 74 3.69 37.91 7.90
N ALA A 75 3.57 37.23 9.04
CA ALA A 75 3.38 37.88 10.34
C ALA A 75 4.59 38.75 10.71
N TYR A 76 5.81 38.27 10.49
CA TYR A 76 7.03 39.02 10.73
C TYR A 76 7.10 40.29 9.85
N LEU A 77 6.83 40.16 8.56
CA LEU A 77 6.82 41.28 7.62
C LEU A 77 5.77 42.33 7.98
N ARG A 78 4.56 41.92 8.38
CA ARG A 78 3.53 42.85 8.85
C ARG A 78 3.99 43.64 10.07
N LYS A 79 4.61 42.97 11.03
CA LYS A 79 5.14 43.63 12.23
C LYS A 79 6.20 44.68 11.88
N LEU A 80 7.10 44.36 10.95
CA LEU A 80 8.13 45.31 10.48
C LEU A 80 7.51 46.54 9.80
N LEU A 81 6.46 46.35 9.00
CA LEU A 81 5.73 47.46 8.37
C LEU A 81 4.98 48.33 9.39
N GLU A 82 4.40 47.72 10.43
CA GLU A 82 3.75 48.44 11.52
C GLU A 82 4.73 49.28 12.33
N GLU A 83 5.93 48.75 12.61
CA GLU A 83 7.02 49.47 13.29
C GLU A 83 7.52 50.64 12.43
N SER A 84 7.81 50.42 11.14
CA SER A 84 8.25 51.48 10.22
C SER A 84 7.23 52.62 10.10
N ASN A 85 5.93 52.30 10.00
CA ASN A 85 4.87 53.31 9.93
C ASN A 85 4.70 54.10 11.23
N ARG A 86 5.17 53.59 12.37
CA ARG A 86 5.16 54.32 13.65
C ARG A 86 6.37 55.25 13.78
N ASP A 87 7.51 54.86 13.23
CA ASP A 87 8.72 55.69 13.22
C ASP A 87 8.64 56.87 12.22
N ASP A 88 7.84 56.74 11.16
CA ASP A 88 7.58 57.80 10.17
C ASP A 88 6.54 58.86 10.63
N LYS A 89 5.94 58.72 11.82
CA LYS A 89 4.85 59.56 12.34
C LYS A 89 5.26 60.40 13.54
#